data_AF-A0A2G9RJX8-F1
#
_entry.id   AF-A0A2G9RJX8-F1
#
_cell.length_a   1.000
_cell.length_b   1.000
_cell.length_c   1.000
_cell.angle_alpha   90.00
_cell.angle_beta   90.00
_cell.angle_gamma   90.00
#
_symmetry.space_group_name_H-M   'P 1'
#
loop_
_entity.id
_entity.type
_entity.pdbx_description
1 polymer ?
#
loop_
_entity_poly.entity_id
_entity_poly.type
_entity_poly.pdbx_seq_one_letter_code
_entity_poly.pdbx_strand_id
1 'polypeptide(L)' 'AGKAHRLSGEERDQLLPNLRAVGWNELDGRDAIYKEFHFKDFNRVHITLSTHECGGLSERDINLASFIEQ' A
#
# COMPACT_ATOMS: atom_id res chain seq x y z
N ALA A 1 13.49 -12.35 -12.58
CA ALA A 1 12.54 -11.34 -12.08
C ALA A 1 13.31 -10.05 -11.81
N GLY A 2 12.84 -8.91 -12.30
CA GLY A 2 13.50 -7.61 -12.05
C GLY A 2 13.44 -7.22 -10.57
N LYS A 3 14.45 -6.50 -10.09
CA LYS A 3 14.46 -5.95 -8.73
C LYS A 3 13.28 -5.00 -8.54
N ALA A 4 12.63 -5.01 -7.38
CA ALA A 4 11.70 -3.94 -7.05
C ALA A 4 12.45 -2.63 -6.86
N HIS A 5 11.90 -1.57 -7.42
CA HIS A 5 12.38 -0.21 -7.22
C HIS A 5 11.41 0.51 -6.30
N ARG A 6 11.95 1.41 -5.47
CA ARG A 6 11.13 2.27 -4.63
C ARG A 6 10.40 3.29 -5.52
N LEU A 7 9.12 3.53 -5.25
CA LEU A 7 8.34 4.53 -5.98
C LEU A 7 8.99 5.91 -5.86
N SER A 8 9.21 6.54 -7.00
CA SER A 8 9.60 7.94 -7.15
C SER A 8 8.47 8.88 -6.69
N GLY A 9 8.78 10.16 -6.54
CA GLY A 9 7.77 11.17 -6.19
C GLY A 9 6.64 11.26 -7.20
N GLU A 10 6.97 11.23 -8.49
CA GLU A 10 5.97 11.29 -9.57
C GLU A 10 5.04 10.07 -9.58
N GLU A 11 5.60 8.86 -9.41
CA GLU A 11 4.79 7.63 -9.33
C GLU A 11 3.89 7.64 -8.09
N ARG A 12 4.37 8.15 -6.96
CA ARG A 12 3.55 8.31 -5.75
C ARG A 12 2.40 9.27 -5.99
N ASP A 13 2.66 10.40 -6.62
CA ASP A 13 1.66 11.43 -6.90
C ASP A 13 0.59 10.92 -7.88
N GLN A 14 0.94 9.98 -8.76
CA GLN A 14 0.00 9.36 -9.69
C GLN A 14 -0.79 8.19 -9.07
N LEU A 15 -0.15 7.34 -8.26
CA LEU A 15 -0.73 6.06 -7.82
C LEU A 15 -1.40 6.13 -6.45
N LEU A 16 -0.83 6.87 -5.48
CA LEU A 16 -1.35 6.92 -4.12
C LEU A 16 -2.71 7.60 -3.98
N PRO A 17 -3.09 8.63 -4.76
CA PRO A 17 -4.41 9.27 -4.62
C PRO A 17 -5.59 8.28 -4.71
N ASN A 18 -5.50 7.27 -5.57
CA ASN A 18 -6.56 6.27 -5.73
C ASN A 18 -6.70 5.39 -4.48
N LEU A 19 -5.58 4.95 -3.90
CA LEU A 19 -5.58 4.16 -2.67
C LEU A 19 -6.05 4.98 -1.46
N ARG A 20 -5.65 6.26 -1.39
CA ARG A 20 -6.13 7.20 -0.36
C ARG A 20 -7.64 7.42 -0.45
N ALA A 21 -8.19 7.51 -1.66
CA ALA A 21 -9.63 7.69 -1.86
C ALA A 21 -10.47 6.54 -1.29
N VAL A 22 -9.91 5.34 -1.21
CA VAL A 22 -10.56 4.15 -0.62
C VAL A 22 -10.06 3.85 0.80
N GLY A 23 -9.30 4.75 1.43
CA GLY A 23 -8.95 4.67 2.84
C GLY A 23 -7.62 4.02 3.18
N TRP A 24 -6.74 3.75 2.21
CA TRP A 24 -5.33 3.45 2.51
C TRP A 24 -4.60 4.73 2.91
N ASN A 25 -3.75 4.64 3.92
CA ASN A 25 -2.96 5.77 4.42
C ASN A 25 -1.47 5.40 4.47
N GLU A 26 -0.60 6.39 4.33
CA GLU A 26 0.83 6.20 4.57
C GLU A 26 1.12 6.20 6.07
N LEU A 27 2.09 5.40 6.51
CA LEU A 27 2.53 5.38 7.91
C LEU A 27 3.56 6.47 8.20
N ASP A 28 3.42 7.12 9.36
CA ASP A 28 4.43 8.05 9.84
C ASP A 28 5.73 7.31 10.21
N GLY A 29 6.87 7.80 9.71
CA GLY A 29 8.19 7.27 10.03
C GLY A 29 8.56 5.95 9.32
N ARG A 30 7.69 5.39 8.48
CA ARG A 30 7.99 4.22 7.64
C ARG A 30 7.37 4.37 6.25
N ASP A 31 8.14 4.06 5.21
CA ASP A 31 7.64 4.06 3.84
C ASP A 31 6.78 2.81 3.55
N ALA A 32 5.52 2.89 3.94
CA ALA A 32 4.53 1.82 3.90
C ALA A 32 3.12 2.40 3.83
N ILE A 33 2.17 1.64 3.28
CA ILE A 33 0.74 1.95 3.31
C ILE A 33 0.01 1.01 4.25
N TYR A 34 -1.05 1.50 4.84
CA TYR A 34 -1.83 0.85 5.87
C TYR A 34 -3.34 1.03 5.65
N LYS A 35 -4.12 -0.01 5.95
CA LYS A 35 -5.58 0.07 6.03
C LYS A 35 -6.16 -0.93 7.03
N GLU A 36 -7.26 -0.53 7.66
CA GLU A 36 -8.07 -1.38 8.53
C GLU A 36 -9.34 -1.79 7.80
N PHE A 37 -9.65 -3.08 7.83
CA PHE A 37 -10.88 -3.65 7.28
C PHE A 37 -11.77 -4.18 8.39
N HIS A 38 -13.05 -3.79 8.33
CA HIS A 38 -14.07 -4.19 9.28
C HIS A 38 -15.13 -5.03 8.57
N PHE A 39 -15.31 -6.28 8.97
CA PHE A 39 -16.27 -7.24 8.41
C PHE A 39 -17.46 -7.48 9.34
N LYS A 40 -18.39 -8.36 8.95
CA LYS A 40 -19.60 -8.65 9.74
C LYS A 40 -19.35 -9.62 10.90
N ASP A 41 -18.47 -10.60 10.70
CA ASP A 41 -18.01 -11.59 11.67
C ASP A 41 -16.49 -11.73 11.58
N PHE A 42 -15.87 -12.29 12.62
CA PHE A 42 -14.40 -12.37 12.81
C PHE A 42 -13.66 -11.17 12.18
N ASN A 43 -13.95 -9.99 12.72
CA ASN A 43 -14.30 -8.85 11.88
C ASN A 43 -13.24 -7.79 11.67
N ARG A 44 -11.99 -7.96 12.12
CA ARG A 44 -10.97 -6.92 11.97
C ARG A 44 -9.70 -7.47 11.36
N VAL A 45 -9.23 -6.81 10.32
CA VAL A 45 -7.95 -7.10 9.69
C VAL A 45 -7.18 -5.79 9.50
N HIS A 46 -5.96 -5.76 10.02
CA HIS A 46 -5.04 -4.65 9.84
C HIS A 46 -3.99 -5.07 8.80
N ILE A 47 -3.84 -4.30 7.72
CA ILE A 47 -2.92 -4.62 6.63
C ILE A 47 -1.89 -3.51 6.50
N THR A 48 -0.60 -3.88 6.48
CA THR A 48 0.51 -2.97 6.17
C THR A 48 1.31 -3.53 4.99
N LEU A 49 1.51 -2.73 3.94
CA LEU A 49 2.27 -3.12 2.75
C LEU A 49 3.52 -2.25 2.58
N SER A 50 4.65 -2.90 2.28
CA SER A 50 5.95 -2.30 2.05
C SER A 50 6.88 -3.35 1.46
N THR A 51 7.66 -2.98 0.46
CA THR A 51 8.60 -3.88 -0.19
C THR A 51 9.97 -3.85 0.50
N HIS A 52 10.33 -4.97 1.13
CA HIS A 52 11.60 -5.11 1.84
C HIS A 52 12.84 -4.89 0.96
N GLU A 53 12.82 -5.37 -0.28
CA GLU A 53 13.97 -5.30 -1.21
C GLU A 53 14.45 -3.86 -1.46
N CYS A 54 13.52 -2.90 -1.55
CA CYS A 54 13.83 -1.49 -1.76
C CYS A 54 13.63 -0.63 -0.50
N GLY A 55 13.33 -1.25 0.65
CA GLY A 55 13.13 -0.58 1.93
C GLY A 55 11.96 0.42 1.92
N GLY A 56 10.95 0.20 1.10
CA GLY A 56 9.87 1.17 0.91
C GLY A 56 8.76 0.69 -0.01
N LEU A 57 7.89 1.62 -0.42
CA LEU A 57 6.80 1.31 -1.34
C LEU A 57 7.34 1.03 -2.74
N SER A 58 6.81 -0.01 -3.38
CA SER A 58 7.01 -0.32 -4.80
C SER A 58 5.68 -0.55 -5.51
N GLU A 59 5.70 -0.70 -6.83
CA GLU A 59 4.52 -1.11 -7.61
C GLU A 59 3.87 -2.41 -7.09
N ARG A 60 4.64 -3.31 -6.48
CA ARG A 60 4.09 -4.56 -5.90
C ARG A 60 3.09 -4.26 -4.79
N ASP A 61 3.37 -3.27 -3.96
CA ASP A 61 2.49 -2.85 -2.87
C ASP A 61 1.21 -2.21 -3.43
N ILE A 62 1.33 -1.38 -4.47
CA ILE A 62 0.19 -0.75 -5.15
C ILE A 62 -0.72 -1.78 -5.81
N ASN A 63 -0.13 -2.75 -6.52
CA ASN A 63 -0.87 -3.82 -7.19
C ASN A 63 -1.60 -4.70 -6.18
N LEU A 64 -0.95 -5.06 -5.07
CA LEU A 64 -1.57 -5.87 -4.02
C LEU A 64 -2.68 -5.10 -3.30
N ALA A 65 -2.47 -3.83 -2.95
CA ALA A 65 -3.53 -2.98 -2.39
C ALA A 65 -4.74 -2.89 -3.33
N SER A 66 -4.51 -2.66 -4.62
CA SER A 66 -5.57 -2.59 -5.63
C SER A 66 -6.32 -3.91 -5.80
N PHE A 67 -5.65 -5.05 -5.58
CA PHE A 67 -6.28 -6.36 -5.59
C PHE A 67 -7.12 -6.61 -4.33
N ILE A 68 -6.68 -6.14 -3.16
CA ILE A 68 -7.43 -6.27 -1.90
C ILE A 68 -8.76 -5.50 -1.95
N GLU A 69 -8.85 -4.42 -2.72
CA GLU A 69 -10.06 -3.59 -2.86
C GLU A 69 -11.10 -4.14 -3.86
N GLN A 70 -10.79 -5.19 -4.61
CA GLN A 70 -11.72 -5.82 -5.56
C GLN A 70 -12.70 -6.75 -4.87
#